data_AF-A0A520VUC5-F1
#
_entry.id   AF-A0A520VUC5-F1
#
_cell.length_a   1.000
_cell.length_b   1.000
_cell.length_c   1.000
_cell.angle_alpha   90.00
_cell.angle_beta   90.00
_cell.angle_gamma   90.00
#
_symmetry.space_group_name_H-M   'P 1'
#
loop_
_entity.id
_entity.type
_entity.pdbx_description
1 polymer ?
#
loop_
_entity_poly.entity_id
_entity_poly.type
_entity_poly.pdbx_seq_one_letter_code
_entity_poly.pdbx_strand_id
1 'polypeptide(L)'
;MNRRTPLFLVVFLLISSCSFFSNDEEQGVLSLEGMDSTTTTIITPEERSWADSELLLAQCIRDNNYELEDPKKPGDLRRILTPIFVEMNQEEREEFYSLIEKCAEEYDVPLDARDQATPEQQAEILDAELEIAQCIREKGLDVPDPTSENGLRDTLPQYVITGVISAKDLRAMVRECITENGYEVPEDLREEND
;
A
#
# COMPACT_ATOMS: atom_id res chain seq x y z
N MET A 1 59.61 41.59 -38.34
CA MET A 1 59.64 42.40 -37.10
C MET A 1 59.39 41.44 -35.93
N ASN A 2 60.40 40.83 -35.29
CA ASN A 2 61.17 41.31 -34.11
C ASN A 2 60.27 41.99 -33.04
N ARG A 3 60.11 41.48 -31.81
CA ARG A 3 61.13 41.24 -30.75
C ARG A 3 60.59 40.28 -29.64
N ARG A 4 61.38 39.27 -29.22
CA ARG A 4 62.21 39.12 -27.99
C ARG A 4 61.48 38.71 -26.67
N THR A 5 61.42 37.39 -26.44
CA THR A 5 61.82 36.49 -25.29
C THR A 5 62.00 37.04 -23.82
N PRO A 6 62.27 36.19 -22.78
CA PRO A 6 61.36 35.90 -21.66
C PRO A 6 61.99 36.19 -20.26
N LEU A 7 61.27 36.06 -19.13
CA LEU A 7 61.89 35.66 -17.84
C LEU A 7 60.84 35.27 -16.78
N PHE A 8 61.06 34.10 -16.20
CA PHE A 8 60.47 33.57 -14.98
C PHE A 8 60.71 34.47 -13.75
N LEU A 9 59.73 34.52 -12.85
CA LEU A 9 60.02 34.48 -11.40
C LEU A 9 58.95 33.65 -10.69
N VAL A 10 59.39 32.49 -10.22
CA VAL A 10 58.69 31.55 -9.35
C VAL A 10 58.67 32.13 -7.94
N VAL A 11 57.51 32.10 -7.28
CA VAL A 11 57.44 31.91 -5.83
C VAL A 11 56.45 30.77 -5.58
N PHE A 12 56.98 29.71 -4.99
CA PHE A 12 56.35 28.43 -4.65
C PHE A 12 56.22 28.35 -3.11
N LEU A 13 55.28 27.54 -2.62
CA LEU A 13 55.07 27.04 -1.23
C LEU A 13 54.24 27.94 -0.30
N LEU A 14 53.16 27.50 0.36
CA LEU A 14 52.95 26.21 1.06
C LEU A 14 51.50 25.69 1.04
N ILE A 15 51.42 24.38 0.81
CA ILE A 15 50.43 23.34 1.12
C ILE A 15 49.73 23.46 2.49
N SER A 16 48.41 23.25 2.54
CA SER A 16 47.74 22.35 3.50
C SER A 16 46.31 22.02 3.08
N SER A 17 46.10 20.76 2.74
CA SER A 17 44.81 20.08 2.58
C SER A 17 44.10 19.87 3.93
N CYS A 18 42.77 19.77 3.92
CA CYS A 18 42.00 18.62 4.44
C CYS A 18 40.49 18.90 4.34
N SER A 19 39.77 18.06 3.59
CA SER A 19 38.34 17.83 3.76
C SER A 19 38.13 16.93 4.98
N PHE A 20 37.17 17.22 5.87
CA PHE A 20 36.77 16.28 6.92
C PHE A 20 35.26 16.40 7.22
N PHE A 21 34.58 15.25 7.12
CA PHE A 21 33.21 14.95 7.52
C PHE A 21 33.02 15.04 9.05
N SER A 22 31.79 15.31 9.54
CA SER A 22 31.03 14.49 10.51
C SER A 22 29.92 15.26 11.26
N ASN A 23 28.88 14.49 11.60
CA ASN A 23 27.53 14.82 12.08
C ASN A 23 27.37 15.17 13.59
N ASP A 24 26.14 15.63 13.89
CA ASP A 24 25.23 15.30 15.00
C ASP A 24 24.80 16.38 16.02
N GLU A 25 23.47 16.59 15.99
CA GLU A 25 22.43 16.97 16.99
C GLU A 25 22.81 17.53 18.38
N GLU A 26 22.12 18.60 18.82
CA GLU A 26 20.87 18.48 19.61
C GLU A 26 20.25 19.85 19.99
N GLN A 27 18.93 19.93 19.71
CA GLN A 27 17.83 20.47 20.53
C GLN A 27 17.70 21.98 20.86
N GLY A 28 16.56 22.51 20.43
CA GLY A 28 15.96 23.76 20.90
C GLY A 28 14.62 24.06 20.20
N VAL A 29 13.59 23.23 20.43
CA VAL A 29 12.20 23.49 20.02
C VAL A 29 11.51 24.44 21.01
N LEU A 30 10.81 25.47 20.52
CA LEU A 30 9.78 26.22 21.26
C LEU A 30 8.71 26.82 20.32
N SER A 31 7.50 26.27 20.47
CA SER A 31 6.11 26.70 20.20
C SER A 31 5.68 27.49 18.96
N LEU A 32 4.81 26.81 18.19
CA LEU A 32 3.40 27.14 17.88
C LEU A 32 2.93 28.59 18.06
N GLU A 33 2.59 29.22 16.94
CA GLU A 33 1.39 30.05 16.75
C GLU A 33 1.06 30.11 15.26
N GLY A 34 -0.24 29.98 14.94
CA GLY A 34 -0.72 29.51 13.64
C GLY A 34 -0.75 30.53 12.52
N MET A 35 -0.79 30.02 11.28
CA MET A 35 -1.76 30.43 10.26
C MET A 35 -1.62 29.48 9.07
N ASP A 36 -2.72 28.82 8.74
CA ASP A 36 -3.14 28.34 7.43
C ASP A 36 -2.08 28.41 6.30
N SER A 37 -1.41 27.28 6.08
CA SER A 37 -0.91 26.95 4.75
C SER A 37 -1.42 25.55 4.47
N THR A 38 -2.72 25.47 4.17
CA THR A 38 -3.27 24.36 3.40
C THR A 38 -2.59 24.38 2.04
N THR A 39 -1.38 23.82 1.97
CA THR A 39 -0.85 23.32 0.72
C THR A 39 -1.68 22.08 0.44
N THR A 40 -2.78 22.27 -0.28
CA THR A 40 -3.45 21.18 -0.98
C THR A 40 -2.42 20.67 -1.99
N THR A 41 -1.57 19.75 -1.54
CA THR A 41 -0.86 18.87 -2.44
C THR A 41 -1.96 18.05 -3.10
N ILE A 42 -2.32 18.43 -4.32
CA ILE A 42 -3.11 17.58 -5.20
C ILE A 42 -2.20 16.38 -5.49
N ILE A 43 -2.32 15.35 -4.65
CA ILE A 43 -1.66 14.06 -4.86
C ILE A 43 -2.48 13.40 -5.97
N THR A 44 -1.86 13.19 -7.12
CA THR A 44 -2.42 12.36 -8.19
C THR A 44 -2.57 10.92 -7.68
N PRO A 45 -3.66 10.19 -8.03
CA PRO A 45 -3.90 8.82 -7.55
C PRO A 45 -2.71 7.86 -7.79
N GLU A 46 -1.94 8.12 -8.84
CA GLU A 46 -0.78 7.33 -9.28
C GLU A 46 0.46 7.43 -8.36
N GLU A 47 0.51 8.38 -7.43
CA GLU A 47 1.66 8.58 -6.51
C GLU A 47 1.28 8.42 -5.03
N ARG A 48 0.02 8.09 -4.71
CA ARG A 48 -0.43 8.00 -3.33
C ARG A 48 0.05 6.69 -2.70
N SER A 49 0.75 6.79 -1.58
CA SER A 49 1.19 5.59 -0.85
C SER A 49 -0.01 4.81 -0.32
N TRP A 50 0.12 3.49 -0.16
CA TRP A 50 -0.89 2.66 0.52
C TRP A 50 -1.30 3.26 1.87
N ALA A 51 -0.33 3.84 2.59
CA ALA A 51 -0.51 4.40 3.91
C ALA A 51 -1.44 5.60 3.84
N ASP A 52 -1.26 6.47 2.86
CA ASP A 52 -2.14 7.63 2.67
C ASP A 52 -3.57 7.20 2.30
N SER A 53 -3.73 6.20 1.42
CA SER A 53 -5.05 5.71 1.00
C SER A 53 -5.82 5.04 2.15
N GLU A 54 -5.19 4.14 2.89
CA GLU A 54 -5.84 3.44 4.01
C GLU A 54 -6.09 4.37 5.20
N LEU A 55 -5.19 5.31 5.50
CA LEU A 55 -5.39 6.27 6.59
C LEU A 55 -6.52 7.25 6.27
N LEU A 56 -6.64 7.71 5.01
CA LEU A 56 -7.75 8.57 4.58
C LEU A 56 -9.10 7.85 4.73
N LEU A 57 -9.17 6.59 4.28
CA LEU A 57 -10.39 5.79 4.40
C LEU A 57 -10.73 5.53 5.87
N ALA A 58 -9.75 5.18 6.71
CA ALA A 58 -9.96 4.99 8.15
C ALA A 58 -10.46 6.27 8.82
N GLN A 59 -9.91 7.43 8.46
CA GLN A 59 -10.34 8.72 8.99
C GLN A 59 -11.77 9.05 8.60
N CYS A 60 -12.14 8.87 7.33
CA CYS A 60 -13.49 9.10 6.86
C CYS A 60 -14.53 8.22 7.58
N ILE A 61 -14.19 6.95 7.82
CA ILE A 61 -15.08 6.03 8.55
C ILE A 61 -15.25 6.48 10.02
N ARG A 62 -14.18 6.99 10.66
CA ARG A 62 -14.28 7.59 12.01
C ARG A 62 -15.14 8.85 12.05
N ASP A 63 -15.02 9.71 11.03
CA ASP A 63 -15.84 10.91 10.92
C ASP A 63 -17.34 10.57 10.72
N ASN A 64 -17.64 9.33 10.33
CA ASN A 64 -18.98 8.76 10.24
C ASN A 64 -19.34 7.84 11.42
N ASN A 65 -18.79 8.12 12.62
CA ASN A 65 -19.16 7.53 13.91
C ASN A 65 -18.75 6.06 14.15
N TYR A 66 -17.80 5.51 13.39
CA TYR A 66 -17.24 4.18 13.66
C TYR A 66 -15.90 4.28 14.38
N GLU A 67 -15.71 3.52 15.45
CA GLU A 67 -14.43 3.45 16.15
C GLU A 67 -13.49 2.45 15.47
N LEU A 68 -12.41 2.95 14.86
CA LEU A 68 -11.40 2.16 14.17
C LEU A 68 -10.01 2.52 14.67
N GLU A 69 -9.18 1.50 14.88
CA GLU A 69 -7.73 1.68 14.99
C GLU A 69 -7.14 2.16 13.65
N ASP A 70 -6.02 2.86 13.70
CA ASP A 70 -5.30 3.25 12.49
C ASP A 70 -4.58 2.05 11.88
N PRO A 71 -4.66 1.84 10.55
CA PRO A 71 -3.83 0.86 9.85
C PRO A 71 -2.35 1.18 10.04
N LYS A 72 -1.53 0.16 10.32
CA LYS A 72 -0.09 0.30 10.59
C LYS A 72 0.78 -0.29 9.48
N LYS A 73 0.21 -1.16 8.64
CA LYS A 73 0.84 -1.84 7.51
C LYS A 73 -0.14 -1.94 6.33
N PRO A 74 0.34 -2.18 5.10
CA PRO A 74 -0.55 -2.39 3.96
C PRO A 74 -1.52 -3.55 4.19
N GLY A 75 -2.79 -3.34 3.85
CA GLY A 75 -3.89 -4.28 4.04
C GLY A 75 -4.49 -4.32 5.44
N ASP A 76 -3.96 -3.56 6.40
CA ASP A 76 -4.43 -3.55 7.78
C ASP A 76 -5.87 -3.06 7.89
N LEU A 77 -6.26 -2.05 7.10
CA LEU A 77 -7.60 -1.49 7.20
C LEU A 77 -8.68 -2.55 6.97
N ARG A 78 -8.53 -3.41 5.95
CA ARG A 78 -9.49 -4.50 5.71
C ARG A 78 -9.55 -5.48 6.89
N ARG A 79 -8.42 -5.75 7.54
CA ARG A 79 -8.36 -6.61 8.74
C ARG A 79 -9.07 -5.96 9.93
N ILE A 80 -8.91 -4.65 10.12
CA ILE A 80 -9.57 -3.87 11.18
C ILE A 80 -11.10 -3.81 10.95
N LEU A 81 -11.54 -3.70 9.69
CA LEU A 81 -12.96 -3.66 9.34
C LEU A 81 -13.66 -5.03 9.43
N THR A 82 -12.93 -6.14 9.27
CA THR A 82 -13.53 -7.49 9.21
C THR A 82 -14.39 -7.85 10.43
N PRO A 83 -13.93 -7.65 11.69
CA PRO A 83 -14.75 -7.92 12.87
C PRO A 83 -16.05 -7.12 12.90
N ILE A 84 -16.01 -5.87 12.46
CA ILE A 84 -17.19 -4.99 12.41
C ILE A 84 -18.24 -5.56 11.46
N PHE A 85 -17.83 -6.00 10.27
CA PHE A 85 -18.72 -6.66 9.32
C PHE A 85 -19.33 -7.96 9.86
N VAL A 86 -18.57 -8.73 10.64
CA VAL A 86 -19.04 -10.00 11.22
C VAL A 86 -20.12 -9.78 12.28
N GLU A 87 -20.03 -8.69 13.04
CA GLU A 87 -20.98 -8.35 14.10
C GLU A 87 -22.29 -7.74 13.57
N MET A 88 -22.26 -7.14 12.37
CA MET A 88 -23.40 -6.50 11.73
C MET A 88 -24.39 -7.49 11.11
N ASN A 89 -25.68 -7.12 11.15
CA ASN A 89 -26.71 -7.76 10.35
C ASN A 89 -26.63 -7.37 8.87
N GLN A 90 -27.48 -7.94 8.00
CA GLN A 90 -27.39 -7.68 6.56
C GLN A 90 -27.61 -6.20 6.18
N GLU A 91 -28.63 -5.55 6.73
CA GLU A 91 -28.97 -4.16 6.44
C GLU A 91 -27.84 -3.22 6.90
N GLU A 92 -27.33 -3.44 8.12
CA GLU A 92 -26.20 -2.70 8.67
C GLU A 92 -24.92 -2.85 7.82
N ARG A 93 -24.67 -4.07 7.28
CA ARG A 93 -23.53 -4.29 6.38
C ARG A 93 -23.68 -3.55 5.06
N GLU A 94 -24.88 -3.50 4.49
CA GLU A 94 -25.16 -2.77 3.25
C GLU A 94 -24.95 -1.26 3.46
N GLU A 95 -25.44 -0.71 4.57
CA GLU A 95 -25.21 0.69 4.95
C GLU A 95 -23.72 1.00 5.17
N PHE A 96 -23.02 0.13 5.89
CA PHE A 96 -21.61 0.30 6.17
C PHE A 96 -20.74 0.18 4.92
N TYR A 97 -21.08 -0.74 4.02
CA TYR A 97 -20.42 -0.86 2.72
C TYR A 97 -20.63 0.39 1.87
N SER A 98 -21.85 0.92 1.80
CA SER A 98 -22.13 2.18 1.10
C SER A 98 -21.38 3.38 1.69
N LEU A 99 -21.14 3.39 3.01
CA LEU A 99 -20.28 4.38 3.64
C LEU A 99 -18.82 4.24 3.16
N ILE A 100 -18.28 3.03 3.13
CA ILE A 100 -16.91 2.78 2.65
C ILE A 100 -16.77 3.22 1.19
N GLU A 101 -17.74 2.93 0.33
CA GLU A 101 -17.77 3.39 -1.07
C GLU A 101 -17.75 4.92 -1.17
N LYS A 102 -18.57 5.62 -0.38
CA LYS A 102 -18.58 7.10 -0.36
C LYS A 102 -17.24 7.68 0.08
N CYS A 103 -16.65 7.10 1.12
CA CYS A 103 -15.33 7.50 1.57
C CYS A 103 -14.27 7.25 0.50
N ALA A 104 -14.33 6.10 -0.18
CA ALA A 104 -13.41 5.78 -1.27
C ALA A 104 -13.54 6.75 -2.44
N GLU A 105 -14.78 7.10 -2.83
CA GLU A 105 -15.06 8.09 -3.89
C GLU A 105 -14.56 9.48 -3.50
N GLU A 106 -14.80 9.93 -2.27
CA GLU A 106 -14.37 11.26 -1.78
C GLU A 106 -12.85 11.44 -1.88
N TYR A 107 -12.09 10.38 -1.63
CA TYR A 107 -10.63 10.42 -1.64
C TYR A 107 -10.01 9.82 -2.90
N ASP A 108 -10.80 9.41 -3.90
CA ASP A 108 -10.35 8.72 -5.11
C ASP A 108 -9.44 7.51 -4.80
N VAL A 109 -9.92 6.64 -3.90
CA VAL A 109 -9.25 5.41 -3.49
C VAL A 109 -9.94 4.22 -4.17
N PRO A 110 -9.26 3.45 -5.02
CA PRO A 110 -9.85 2.23 -5.57
C PRO A 110 -10.05 1.18 -4.47
N LEU A 111 -11.26 0.65 -4.34
CA LEU A 111 -11.57 -0.44 -3.41
C LEU A 111 -11.22 -1.81 -4.00
N ASP A 112 -11.38 -1.95 -5.32
CA ASP A 112 -10.92 -3.10 -6.08
C ASP A 112 -9.92 -2.67 -7.17
N ALA A 113 -8.87 -3.46 -7.37
CA ALA A 113 -7.89 -3.24 -8.43
C ALA A 113 -8.52 -3.27 -9.84
N ARG A 114 -9.67 -3.95 -9.98
CA ARG A 114 -10.40 -4.12 -11.25
C ARG A 114 -11.22 -2.89 -11.63
N ASP A 115 -11.62 -2.07 -10.66
CA ASP A 115 -12.50 -0.92 -10.87
C ASP A 115 -11.88 0.12 -11.82
N GLN A 116 -10.55 0.25 -11.78
CA GLN A 116 -9.79 1.20 -12.60
C GLN A 116 -9.03 0.55 -13.75
N ALA A 117 -9.12 -0.78 -13.91
CA ALA A 117 -8.40 -1.53 -14.92
C ALA A 117 -9.08 -1.46 -16.30
N THR A 118 -8.30 -1.40 -17.37
CA THR A 118 -8.84 -1.57 -18.75
C THR A 118 -9.35 -2.99 -18.95
N PRO A 119 -10.20 -3.25 -19.97
CA PRO A 119 -10.67 -4.61 -20.26
C PRO A 119 -9.54 -5.63 -20.46
N GLU A 120 -8.42 -5.21 -21.07
CA GLU A 120 -7.24 -6.05 -21.23
C GLU A 120 -6.58 -6.37 -19.88
N GLN A 121 -6.42 -5.37 -19.01
CA GLN A 121 -5.87 -5.56 -17.67
C GLN A 121 -6.78 -6.43 -16.79
N GLN A 122 -8.10 -6.27 -16.89
CA GLN A 122 -9.05 -7.13 -16.18
C GLN A 122 -8.94 -8.60 -16.60
N ALA A 123 -8.67 -8.85 -17.89
CA ALA A 123 -8.42 -10.20 -18.39
C ALA A 123 -7.10 -10.77 -17.83
N GLU A 124 -6.02 -9.98 -17.82
CA GLU A 124 -4.74 -10.40 -17.23
C GLU A 124 -4.86 -10.71 -15.73
N ILE A 125 -5.62 -9.89 -14.98
CA ILE A 125 -5.93 -10.14 -13.57
C ILE A 125 -6.69 -11.46 -13.42
N LEU A 126 -7.74 -11.68 -14.21
CA LEU A 126 -8.53 -12.90 -14.13
C LEU A 126 -7.71 -14.15 -14.46
N ASP A 127 -6.86 -14.10 -15.50
CA ASP A 127 -5.97 -15.19 -15.88
C ASP A 127 -5.00 -15.53 -14.72
N ALA A 128 -4.41 -14.52 -14.08
CA ALA A 128 -3.54 -14.71 -12.92
C ALA A 128 -4.30 -15.32 -11.73
N GLU A 129 -5.52 -14.83 -11.43
CA GLU A 129 -6.33 -15.39 -10.35
C GLU A 129 -6.72 -16.85 -10.61
N LEU A 130 -6.98 -17.24 -11.86
CA LEU A 130 -7.28 -18.63 -12.23
C LEU A 130 -6.08 -19.55 -11.98
N GLU A 131 -4.87 -19.13 -12.35
CA GLU A 131 -3.63 -19.89 -12.08
C GLU A 131 -3.36 -20.01 -10.58
N ILE A 132 -3.55 -18.93 -9.83
CA ILE A 132 -3.41 -18.94 -8.36
C ILE A 132 -4.47 -19.86 -7.74
N ALA A 133 -5.72 -19.81 -8.19
CA ALA A 133 -6.80 -20.69 -7.71
C ALA A 133 -6.46 -22.17 -7.95
N GLN A 134 -5.90 -22.49 -9.12
CA GLN A 134 -5.43 -23.84 -9.41
C GLN A 134 -4.33 -24.27 -8.44
N CYS A 135 -3.32 -23.43 -8.20
CA CYS A 135 -2.27 -23.73 -7.24
C CYS A 135 -2.80 -23.96 -5.82
N ILE A 136 -3.75 -23.14 -5.36
CA ILE A 136 -4.40 -23.29 -4.05
C ILE A 136 -5.08 -24.67 -3.92
N ARG A 137 -5.76 -25.14 -4.98
CA ARG A 137 -6.34 -26.49 -5.03
C ARG A 137 -5.29 -27.59 -4.99
N GLU A 138 -4.19 -27.43 -5.72
CA GLU A 138 -3.06 -28.37 -5.68
C GLU A 138 -2.42 -28.48 -4.29
N LYS A 139 -2.43 -27.39 -3.51
CA LYS A 139 -1.99 -27.35 -2.11
C LYS A 139 -3.06 -27.82 -1.11
N GLY A 140 -4.24 -28.23 -1.58
CA GLY A 140 -5.24 -28.95 -0.80
C GLY A 140 -6.42 -28.11 -0.27
N LEU A 141 -6.55 -26.85 -0.67
CA LEU A 141 -7.73 -26.04 -0.37
C LEU A 141 -8.65 -25.97 -1.61
N ASP A 142 -9.81 -26.60 -1.54
CA ASP A 142 -10.75 -26.66 -2.66
C ASP A 142 -11.53 -25.34 -2.80
N VAL A 143 -11.06 -24.49 -3.72
CA VAL A 143 -11.62 -23.16 -4.03
C VAL A 143 -12.27 -23.12 -5.41
N PRO A 144 -13.42 -22.44 -5.57
CA PRO A 144 -14.03 -22.23 -6.88
C PRO A 144 -13.13 -21.38 -7.77
N ASP A 145 -13.34 -21.45 -9.08
CA ASP A 145 -12.65 -20.57 -10.01
C ASP A 145 -13.17 -19.12 -9.88
N PRO A 146 -12.27 -18.11 -9.85
CA PRO A 146 -12.64 -16.70 -9.88
C PRO A 146 -13.33 -16.31 -11.20
N THR A 147 -14.08 -15.22 -11.18
CA THR A 147 -14.82 -14.68 -12.34
C THR A 147 -14.53 -13.19 -12.54
N SER A 148 -15.09 -12.58 -13.58
CA SER A 148 -15.04 -11.12 -13.80
C SER A 148 -15.64 -10.29 -12.65
N GLU A 149 -16.50 -10.89 -11.84
CA GLU A 149 -17.22 -10.21 -10.76
C GLU A 149 -16.69 -10.57 -9.37
N ASN A 150 -16.24 -11.82 -9.18
CA ASN A 150 -15.81 -12.32 -7.88
C ASN A 150 -14.41 -12.92 -8.00
N GLY A 151 -13.42 -12.25 -7.41
CA GLY A 151 -12.04 -12.67 -7.40
C GLY A 151 -11.69 -13.61 -6.24
N LEU A 152 -10.40 -13.91 -6.10
CA LEU A 152 -9.90 -14.68 -4.95
C LEU A 152 -10.01 -13.87 -3.64
N ARG A 153 -9.91 -12.55 -3.71
CA ARG A 153 -10.07 -11.67 -2.53
C ARG A 153 -11.47 -11.75 -1.90
N ASP A 154 -12.49 -12.04 -2.71
CA ASP A 154 -13.88 -12.18 -2.27
C ASP A 154 -14.19 -13.60 -1.76
N THR A 155 -13.56 -14.58 -2.38
CA THR A 155 -13.87 -16.01 -2.21
C THR A 155 -12.92 -16.76 -1.29
N LEU A 156 -11.83 -16.18 -0.80
CA LEU A 156 -10.98 -16.85 0.20
C LEU A 156 -11.37 -16.58 1.67
N PRO A 157 -11.89 -15.40 2.06
CA PRO A 157 -12.21 -15.11 3.45
C PRO A 157 -13.15 -16.12 4.14
N GLN A 158 -14.10 -16.73 3.42
CA GLN A 158 -15.02 -17.69 4.06
C GLN A 158 -14.32 -18.94 4.59
N TYR A 159 -13.18 -19.34 4.03
CA TYR A 159 -12.44 -20.52 4.51
C TYR A 159 -11.75 -20.24 5.85
N VAL A 160 -11.40 -18.98 6.12
CA VAL A 160 -10.93 -18.53 7.44
C VAL A 160 -12.09 -18.49 8.43
N ILE A 161 -13.21 -17.88 8.04
CA ILE A 161 -14.39 -17.71 8.91
C ILE A 161 -14.96 -19.07 9.34
N THR A 162 -14.99 -20.04 8.43
CA THR A 162 -15.48 -21.41 8.71
C THR A 162 -14.45 -22.28 9.43
N GLY A 163 -13.22 -21.79 9.62
CA GLY A 163 -12.16 -22.50 10.34
C GLY A 163 -11.51 -23.63 9.54
N VAL A 164 -11.66 -23.66 8.21
CA VAL A 164 -11.01 -24.65 7.34
C VAL A 164 -9.49 -24.43 7.30
N ILE A 165 -9.06 -23.17 7.33
CA ILE A 165 -7.66 -22.76 7.31
C ILE A 165 -7.47 -21.53 8.20
N SER A 166 -6.32 -21.38 8.85
CA SER A 166 -6.05 -20.16 9.62
C SER A 166 -5.76 -18.98 8.67
N ALA A 167 -6.03 -17.75 9.11
CA ALA A 167 -5.70 -16.56 8.31
C ALA A 167 -4.22 -16.51 7.93
N LYS A 168 -3.34 -16.94 8.84
CA LYS A 168 -1.90 -17.01 8.63
C LYS A 168 -1.53 -18.04 7.55
N ASP A 169 -2.08 -19.25 7.64
CA ASP A 169 -1.77 -20.32 6.69
C ASP A 169 -2.33 -20.01 5.30
N LEU A 170 -3.51 -19.38 5.23
CA LEU A 170 -4.09 -18.92 3.97
C LEU A 170 -3.20 -17.86 3.31
N ARG A 171 -2.75 -16.84 4.06
CA ARG A 171 -1.85 -15.80 3.52
C ARG A 171 -0.53 -16.38 3.02
N ALA A 172 0.06 -17.30 3.79
CA ALA A 172 1.28 -17.99 3.37
C ALA A 172 1.06 -18.81 2.09
N MET A 173 -0.04 -19.56 2.00
CA MET A 173 -0.40 -20.35 0.82
C MET A 173 -0.62 -19.47 -0.42
N VAL A 174 -1.36 -18.37 -0.29
CA VAL A 174 -1.61 -17.43 -1.39
C VAL A 174 -0.30 -16.80 -1.86
N ARG A 175 0.56 -16.34 -0.94
CA ARG A 175 1.89 -15.79 -1.25
C ARG A 175 2.77 -16.80 -1.99
N GLU A 176 2.78 -18.05 -1.53
CA GLU A 176 3.51 -19.14 -2.17
C GLU A 176 3.00 -19.38 -3.60
N CYS A 177 1.68 -19.44 -3.80
CA CYS A 177 1.08 -19.62 -5.12
C CYS A 177 1.33 -18.45 -6.08
N ILE A 178 1.32 -17.21 -5.59
CA ILE A 178 1.70 -16.03 -6.38
C ILE A 178 3.15 -16.18 -6.87
N THR A 179 4.06 -16.55 -5.96
CA THR A 179 5.49 -16.69 -6.27
C THR A 179 5.77 -17.86 -7.22
N GLU A 180 5.12 -19.01 -7.02
CA GLU A 180 5.30 -20.22 -7.86
C GLU A 180 4.85 -20.00 -9.31
N ASN A 181 3.81 -19.19 -9.53
CA ASN A 181 3.34 -18.83 -10.86
C ASN A 181 4.10 -17.63 -11.46
N GLY A 182 5.10 -17.09 -10.75
CA GLY A 182 5.98 -16.02 -11.27
C GLY A 182 5.37 -14.62 -11.20
N TYR A 183 4.32 -14.43 -10.40
CA TYR A 183 3.72 -13.12 -10.16
C TYR A 183 4.46 -12.36 -9.06
N GLU A 184 4.38 -11.03 -9.11
CA GLU A 184 4.89 -10.16 -8.05
C GLU A 184 3.97 -10.23 -6.83
N VAL A 185 4.56 -10.37 -5.64
CA VAL A 185 3.80 -10.43 -4.38
C VAL A 185 3.29 -9.04 -4.02
N PRO A 186 1.96 -8.83 -3.92
CA PRO A 186 1.37 -7.56 -3.49
C PRO A 186 1.89 -7.13 -2.13
N GLU A 187 2.03 -5.82 -1.92
CA GLU A 187 2.62 -5.28 -0.68
C GLU A 187 1.92 -5.77 0.58
N ASP A 188 0.59 -5.80 0.58
CA ASP A 188 -0.24 -6.29 1.68
C ASP A 188 -0.06 -7.78 1.98
N LEU A 189 0.50 -8.55 1.05
CA LEU A 189 0.78 -9.97 1.21
C LEU A 189 2.24 -10.29 1.49
N ARG A 190 3.15 -9.31 1.60
CA ARG A 190 4.57 -9.56 1.90
C ARG A 190 4.76 -10.06 3.34
N GLU A 191 5.81 -10.84 3.58
CA GLU A 191 6.07 -11.48 4.88
C GLU A 191 6.24 -10.48 6.02
N GLU A 192 6.80 -9.29 5.76
CA GLU A 192 6.91 -8.20 6.74
C GLU A 192 5.54 -7.68 7.25
N ASN A 193 4.47 -7.96 6.49
CA ASN A 193 3.11 -7.47 6.74
C ASN A 193 2.16 -8.53 7.31
N ASP A 194 2.69 -9.69 7.72
CA ASP A 194 1.96 -10.66 8.54
C ASP A 194 1.73 -10.16 9.99
#